data_AF-A0A498NUI4-F1
#
_entry.id   AF-A0A498NUI4-F1
#
_cell.length_a   1.000
_cell.length_b   1.000
_cell.length_c   1.000
_cell.angle_alpha   90.00
_cell.angle_beta   90.00
_cell.angle_gamma   90.00
#
_symmetry.space_group_name_H-M   'P 1'
#
loop_
_entity.id
_entity.type
_entity.pdbx_description
1 polymer ?
#
loop_
_entity_poly.entity_id
_entity_poly.type
_entity_poly.pdbx_seq_one_letter_code
_entity_poly.pdbx_strand_id
1 'polypeptide(L)'
;MRRLPVLVALIWVCSVFYVGIFLFVGGFLLVRLEVNRTSTCADVLSPGAQVKGDFCLSEPRFRRAVVLIIDALKADFTRYDPENTAPKPFENKLPVLDEMASSHPSHARLYTFRADPPTTTMQRIKGFTTGSLPTFIDVGNNFASNAILEDNLVHQLGQVGKRVVFMGDDTWVSLFPKKFHRSLPFPSFNVKDLHTVDNGILQNIYPTMEGDDWDVLIAHFLGVDHCGHRFGPDHPAMAEKLSQMDGVIRSVIKRLKNDTLLVVMGDHGMTDTGDHGGESQKETDAALFLYSSSPLFPAPGSQVEPEVVPQTDLVPTLALLLGVPIPYSSVGQVLLPLFPQNGSRGALTGLSQAEALWINVKQVNRFLETYSNMAKDIPPDSLSQLRADFSNISSQYLAAVHKGHLPSSELVVSMQNYLTAVRETCRASWARFSPFKMAAGLLILGVACVLCYVLSELSQVVIQEGLLKLPILSGLVV
;
A
#
# COMPACT_ATOMS: atom_id res chain seq x y z
N MET A 1 46.46 -22.94 -31.58
CA MET A 1 45.87 -23.04 -30.22
C MET A 1 45.59 -21.65 -29.60
N ARG A 2 44.94 -20.71 -30.32
CA ARG A 2 44.65 -19.34 -29.82
C ARG A 2 43.18 -19.09 -29.47
N ARG A 3 42.27 -20.02 -29.78
CA ARG A 3 40.82 -19.87 -29.54
C ARG A 3 40.40 -20.16 -28.09
N LEU A 4 41.04 -21.13 -27.44
CA LEU A 4 40.71 -21.53 -26.07
C LEU A 4 40.98 -20.42 -25.04
N PRO A 5 42.14 -19.71 -25.05
CA PRO A 5 42.38 -18.63 -24.09
C PRO A 5 41.44 -17.43 -24.29
N VAL A 6 41.10 -17.11 -25.54
CA VAL A 6 40.12 -16.06 -25.88
C VAL A 6 38.74 -16.44 -25.39
N LEU A 7 38.31 -17.69 -25.60
CA LEU A 7 37.03 -18.18 -25.10
C LEU A 7 36.97 -18.14 -23.56
N VAL A 8 38.04 -18.55 -22.87
CA VAL A 8 38.13 -18.50 -21.40
C VAL A 8 38.05 -17.05 -20.90
N ALA A 9 38.74 -16.11 -21.55
CA ALA A 9 38.66 -14.70 -21.20
C ALA A 9 37.25 -14.12 -21.39
N LEU A 10 36.58 -14.46 -22.50
CA LEU A 10 35.20 -14.04 -22.74
C LEU A 10 34.23 -14.61 -21.71
N ILE A 11 34.35 -15.89 -21.38
CA ILE A 11 33.53 -16.53 -20.33
C ILE A 11 33.77 -15.84 -18.99
N TRP A 12 35.02 -15.54 -18.64
CA TRP A 12 35.35 -14.84 -17.40
C TRP A 12 34.72 -13.43 -17.37
N VAL A 13 34.83 -12.66 -18.45
CA VAL A 13 34.17 -11.34 -18.56
C VAL A 13 32.66 -11.47 -18.40
N CYS A 14 32.02 -12.44 -19.06
CA CYS A 14 30.58 -12.70 -18.91
C CYS A 14 30.23 -13.05 -17.45
N SER A 15 31.05 -13.83 -16.75
CA SER A 15 30.85 -14.15 -15.34
C SER A 15 30.94 -12.91 -14.45
N VAL A 16 31.88 -11.99 -14.70
CA VAL A 16 31.99 -10.73 -13.94
C VAL A 16 30.75 -9.86 -14.17
N PHE A 17 30.28 -9.71 -15.41
CA PHE A 17 29.03 -9.01 -15.70
C PHE A 17 27.84 -9.68 -15.00
N TYR A 18 27.76 -11.01 -15.04
CA TYR A 18 26.70 -11.76 -14.37
C TYR A 18 26.69 -11.50 -12.86
N VAL A 19 27.86 -11.55 -12.19
CA VAL A 19 27.97 -11.26 -10.75
C VAL A 19 27.57 -9.81 -10.45
N GLY A 20 28.03 -8.85 -11.25
CA GLY A 20 27.66 -7.44 -11.10
C GLY A 20 26.16 -7.19 -11.24
N ILE A 21 25.53 -7.77 -12.28
CA ILE A 21 24.08 -7.72 -12.49
C ILE A 21 23.36 -8.40 -11.33
N PHE A 22 23.79 -9.59 -10.92
CA PHE A 22 23.16 -10.35 -9.84
C PHE A 22 23.17 -9.59 -8.51
N LEU A 23 24.29 -8.96 -8.15
CA LEU A 23 24.37 -8.14 -6.94
C LEU A 23 23.50 -6.89 -7.05
N PHE A 24 23.52 -6.20 -8.19
CA PHE A 24 22.68 -5.01 -8.39
C PHE A 24 21.20 -5.36 -8.29
N VAL A 25 20.77 -6.37 -9.06
CA VAL A 25 19.40 -6.88 -9.07
C VAL A 25 18.98 -7.38 -7.68
N GLY A 26 19.83 -8.12 -6.97
CA GLY A 26 19.55 -8.60 -5.62
C GLY A 26 19.51 -7.52 -4.53
N GLY A 27 19.90 -6.28 -4.87
CA GLY A 27 19.71 -5.10 -4.03
C GLY A 27 18.59 -4.16 -4.51
N PHE A 28 18.25 -4.21 -5.80
CA PHE A 28 17.26 -3.34 -6.44
C PHE A 28 15.86 -3.97 -6.50
N LEU A 29 15.77 -5.24 -6.91
CA LEU A 29 14.49 -5.94 -7.04
C LEU A 29 14.01 -6.38 -5.66
N LEU A 30 12.96 -5.73 -5.24
CA LEU A 30 12.11 -6.17 -4.14
C LEU A 30 11.32 -7.38 -4.64
N VAL A 31 11.42 -8.50 -3.91
CA VAL A 31 10.80 -9.78 -4.30
C VAL A 31 10.13 -10.41 -3.08
N ARG A 32 8.90 -10.89 -3.27
CA ARG A 32 8.15 -11.70 -2.30
C ARG A 32 7.47 -12.86 -3.02
N LEU A 33 7.25 -13.96 -2.30
CA LEU A 33 6.36 -15.03 -2.77
C LEU A 33 4.90 -14.64 -2.54
N GLU A 34 4.05 -14.84 -3.55
CA GLU A 34 2.61 -14.63 -3.39
C GLU A 34 1.95 -15.81 -2.68
N VAL A 35 1.08 -15.51 -1.72
CA VAL A 35 0.30 -16.54 -1.01
C VAL A 35 -1.10 -16.61 -1.61
N ASN A 36 -1.37 -17.69 -2.34
CA ASN A 36 -2.69 -17.94 -2.93
C ASN A 36 -3.66 -18.57 -1.92
N ARG A 37 -4.07 -17.78 -0.92
CA ARG A 37 -5.12 -18.12 0.04
C ARG A 37 -6.03 -16.91 0.24
N THR A 38 -7.27 -17.20 0.62
CA THR A 38 -8.33 -16.19 0.80
C THR A 38 -8.91 -16.32 2.20
N SER A 39 -9.09 -15.19 2.89
CA SER A 39 -9.80 -15.15 4.16
C SER A 39 -11.29 -15.40 3.96
N THR A 40 -11.91 -16.04 4.93
CA THR A 40 -13.35 -16.34 4.93
C THR A 40 -14.01 -15.71 6.15
N CYS A 41 -15.33 -15.56 6.12
CA CYS A 41 -16.08 -15.00 7.24
C CYS A 41 -15.98 -15.86 8.52
N ALA A 42 -15.75 -17.17 8.36
CA ALA A 42 -15.48 -18.07 9.48
C ALA A 42 -14.14 -17.78 10.18
N ASP A 43 -13.16 -17.20 9.49
CA ASP A 43 -11.84 -16.88 10.06
C ASP A 43 -11.86 -15.70 11.04
N VAL A 44 -12.83 -14.80 10.85
CA VAL A 44 -13.07 -13.61 11.70
C VAL A 44 -13.58 -14.02 13.09
N LEU A 45 -14.16 -15.21 13.23
CA LEU A 45 -14.67 -15.74 14.49
C LEU A 45 -13.62 -16.60 15.23
N SER A 46 -13.67 -16.60 16.56
CA SER A 46 -12.65 -17.20 17.45
C SER A 46 -12.89 -18.70 17.73
N PRO A 47 -11.83 -19.44 18.11
CA PRO A 47 -11.98 -20.70 18.84
C PRO A 47 -12.75 -20.46 20.15
N GLY A 48 -13.81 -21.25 20.39
CA GLY A 48 -14.60 -21.23 21.64
C GLY A 48 -15.96 -20.53 21.56
N ALA A 49 -16.31 -19.88 20.44
CA ALA A 49 -17.64 -19.31 20.27
C ALA A 49 -18.65 -20.36 19.76
N GLN A 50 -19.59 -20.77 20.62
CA GLN A 50 -20.99 -21.00 20.22
C GLN A 50 -21.74 -19.65 20.22
N VAL A 51 -21.24 -18.67 19.47
CA VAL A 51 -22.00 -17.42 19.24
C VAL A 51 -22.55 -17.50 17.83
N LYS A 52 -23.86 -17.72 17.76
CA LYS A 52 -24.67 -17.80 16.54
C LYS A 52 -24.51 -16.51 15.74
N GLY A 53 -23.81 -16.58 14.61
CA GLY A 53 -23.82 -15.53 13.59
C GLY A 53 -22.53 -15.50 12.79
N ASP A 54 -22.65 -15.62 11.48
CA ASP A 54 -21.56 -15.37 10.53
C ASP A 54 -21.23 -13.86 10.57
N PHE A 55 -19.96 -13.49 10.79
CA PHE A 55 -19.50 -12.10 10.87
C PHE A 55 -20.00 -11.27 9.67
N CYS A 56 -19.96 -11.85 8.47
CA CYS A 56 -20.38 -11.18 7.24
C CYS A 56 -21.90 -11.03 7.12
N LEU A 57 -22.68 -11.74 7.95
CA LEU A 57 -24.14 -11.56 8.06
C LEU A 57 -24.53 -10.53 9.12
N SER A 58 -23.59 -10.08 9.96
CA SER A 58 -23.84 -9.03 10.94
C SER A 58 -23.91 -7.64 10.26
N GLU A 59 -24.63 -6.70 10.87
CA GLU A 59 -24.67 -5.33 10.34
C GLU A 59 -23.33 -4.64 10.56
N PRO A 60 -22.62 -4.24 9.48
CA PRO A 60 -21.35 -3.53 9.59
C PRO A 60 -21.54 -2.11 10.10
N ARG A 61 -20.45 -1.48 10.56
CA ARG A 61 -20.44 -0.06 10.93
C ARG A 61 -20.90 0.83 9.78
N PHE A 62 -20.44 0.53 8.57
CA PHE A 62 -20.83 1.20 7.34
C PHE A 62 -21.36 0.20 6.32
N ARG A 63 -22.53 0.50 5.76
CA ARG A 63 -23.10 -0.29 4.66
C ARG A 63 -22.46 0.08 3.33
N ARG A 64 -22.11 1.35 3.18
CA ARG A 64 -21.53 1.90 1.94
C ARG A 64 -20.20 2.60 2.18
N ALA A 65 -19.38 2.69 1.14
CA ALA A 65 -18.19 3.56 1.12
C ALA A 65 -17.97 4.22 -0.24
N VAL A 66 -17.51 5.46 -0.21
CA VAL A 66 -16.96 6.18 -1.37
C VAL A 66 -15.47 6.34 -1.14
N VAL A 67 -14.66 5.81 -2.05
CA VAL A 67 -13.20 5.89 -2.04
C VAL A 67 -12.76 6.76 -3.21
N LEU A 68 -12.39 8.00 -2.91
CA LEU A 68 -11.81 8.94 -3.87
C LEU A 68 -10.28 8.81 -3.78
N ILE A 69 -9.69 8.30 -4.85
CA ILE A 69 -8.25 8.19 -5.01
C ILE A 69 -7.84 9.31 -5.94
N ILE A 70 -7.02 10.23 -5.45
CA ILE A 70 -6.47 11.33 -6.23
C ILE A 70 -4.99 11.00 -6.41
N ASP A 71 -4.63 10.54 -7.61
CA ASP A 71 -3.27 10.10 -7.93
C ASP A 71 -2.27 11.22 -7.64
N ALA A 72 -1.18 10.86 -6.95
CA ALA A 72 -0.15 11.75 -6.45
C ALA A 72 -0.64 12.89 -5.52
N LEU A 73 -1.75 12.69 -4.80
CA LEU A 73 -2.19 13.61 -3.74
C LEU A 73 -1.24 13.54 -2.53
N LYS A 74 -0.20 14.35 -2.60
CA LYS A 74 0.81 14.49 -1.57
C LYS A 74 0.26 15.17 -0.31
N ALA A 75 0.82 14.81 0.85
CA ALA A 75 0.37 15.35 2.14
C ALA A 75 0.44 16.89 2.21
N ASP A 76 1.45 17.50 1.61
CA ASP A 76 1.63 18.96 1.61
C ASP A 76 0.56 19.73 0.82
N PHE A 77 -0.03 19.14 -0.23
CA PHE A 77 -1.15 19.74 -0.98
C PHE A 77 -2.41 19.92 -0.13
N THR A 78 -2.53 19.16 0.96
CA THR A 78 -3.68 19.20 1.87
C THR A 78 -3.51 20.18 3.04
N ARG A 79 -2.32 20.78 3.18
CA ARG A 79 -2.07 21.76 4.23
C ARG A 79 -2.80 23.06 3.92
N TYR A 80 -3.48 23.58 4.93
CA TYR A 80 -4.14 24.87 4.89
C TYR A 80 -3.47 25.81 5.89
N ASP A 81 -3.00 26.95 5.41
CA ASP A 81 -2.44 28.02 6.22
C ASP A 81 -3.14 29.34 5.86
N PRO A 82 -4.09 29.82 6.70
CA PRO A 82 -4.81 31.06 6.44
C PRO A 82 -3.91 32.31 6.51
N GLU A 83 -2.74 32.22 7.15
CA GLU A 83 -1.80 33.35 7.31
C GLU A 83 -0.79 33.43 6.15
N ASN A 84 -0.78 32.44 5.25
CA ASN A 84 0.09 32.44 4.08
C ASN A 84 -0.36 33.50 3.06
N THR A 85 0.34 34.63 3.05
CA THR A 85 0.04 35.79 2.19
C THR A 85 0.52 35.63 0.74
N ALA A 86 1.38 34.65 0.45
CA ALA A 86 1.92 34.40 -0.88
C ALA A 86 1.99 32.89 -1.17
N PRO A 87 0.84 32.19 -1.21
CA PRO A 87 0.82 30.75 -1.36
C PRO A 87 1.34 30.35 -2.73
N LYS A 88 2.11 29.25 -2.76
CA LYS A 88 2.45 28.57 -4.02
C LYS A 88 1.19 28.08 -4.72
N PRO A 89 1.23 27.79 -6.03
CA PRO A 89 0.06 27.34 -6.79
C PRO A 89 -0.67 26.15 -6.17
N PHE A 90 0.06 25.20 -5.56
CA PHE A 90 -0.53 24.02 -4.92
C PHE A 90 -1.04 24.25 -3.48
N GLU A 91 -0.63 25.34 -2.82
CA GLU A 91 -0.98 25.62 -1.42
C GLU A 91 -2.39 26.21 -1.30
N ASN A 92 -3.08 25.87 -0.20
CA ASN A 92 -4.43 26.37 0.12
C ASN A 92 -5.49 26.10 -0.97
N LYS A 93 -5.37 25.00 -1.72
CA LYS A 93 -6.33 24.62 -2.79
C LYS A 93 -7.31 23.52 -2.41
N LEU A 94 -7.13 22.89 -1.25
CA LEU A 94 -8.03 21.88 -0.69
C LEU A 94 -8.57 22.27 0.71
N PRO A 95 -9.06 23.52 0.91
CA PRO A 95 -9.49 23.97 2.24
C PRO A 95 -10.61 23.11 2.85
N VAL A 96 -11.42 22.41 2.04
CA VAL A 96 -12.47 21.51 2.56
C VAL A 96 -11.94 20.48 3.57
N LEU A 97 -10.71 20.00 3.40
CA LEU A 97 -10.15 18.97 4.27
C LEU A 97 -9.91 19.50 5.69
N ASP A 98 -9.27 20.66 5.79
CA ASP A 98 -9.04 21.35 7.06
C ASP A 98 -10.35 21.85 7.66
N GLU A 99 -11.21 22.48 6.85
CA GLU A 99 -12.52 22.96 7.30
C GLU A 99 -13.31 21.84 7.99
N MET A 100 -13.41 20.66 7.36
CA MET A 100 -14.18 19.54 7.90
C MET A 100 -13.51 18.93 9.13
N ALA A 101 -12.18 18.75 9.12
CA ALA A 101 -11.46 18.16 10.24
C ALA A 101 -11.50 19.07 11.49
N SER A 102 -11.40 20.39 11.30
CA SER A 102 -11.38 21.39 12.37
C SER A 102 -12.78 21.71 12.90
N SER A 103 -13.78 21.85 12.02
CA SER A 103 -15.16 22.18 12.44
C SER A 103 -15.97 20.97 12.92
N HIS A 104 -15.65 19.76 12.44
CA HIS A 104 -16.35 18.53 12.80
C HIS A 104 -15.37 17.43 13.27
N PRO A 105 -14.66 17.64 14.39
CA PRO A 105 -13.59 16.75 14.82
C PRO A 105 -14.06 15.40 15.37
N SER A 106 -15.35 15.11 15.46
CA SER A 106 -15.85 13.74 15.67
C SER A 106 -16.18 13.03 14.36
N HIS A 107 -16.22 13.74 13.23
CA HIS A 107 -16.66 13.23 11.93
C HIS A 107 -15.51 13.07 10.94
N ALA A 108 -14.47 13.92 11.06
CA ALA A 108 -13.37 13.96 10.11
C ALA A 108 -11.97 13.95 10.76
N ARG A 109 -11.03 13.34 10.05
CA ARG A 109 -9.59 13.41 10.31
C ARG A 109 -8.80 13.46 9.03
N LEU A 110 -7.70 14.19 9.06
CA LEU A 110 -6.67 14.24 8.04
C LEU A 110 -5.37 13.67 8.62
N TYR A 111 -4.77 12.74 7.91
CA TYR A 111 -3.53 12.07 8.28
C TYR A 111 -2.52 12.15 7.13
N THR A 112 -1.23 12.09 7.48
CA THR A 112 -0.20 11.71 6.50
C THR A 112 -0.35 10.22 6.22
N PHE A 113 -0.46 9.85 4.95
CA PHE A 113 -0.66 8.48 4.50
C PHE A 113 0.60 7.97 3.81
N ARG A 114 1.41 7.23 4.55
CA ARG A 114 2.76 6.87 4.11
C ARG A 114 2.75 5.59 3.30
N ALA A 115 3.11 5.71 2.02
CA ALA A 115 3.37 4.60 1.13
C ALA A 115 4.75 3.98 1.39
N ASP A 116 4.82 2.66 1.34
CA ASP A 116 6.10 1.96 1.20
C ASP A 116 6.62 2.09 -0.26
N PRO A 117 7.92 2.11 -0.54
CA PRO A 117 8.41 2.05 -1.92
C PRO A 117 8.12 0.68 -2.58
N PRO A 118 8.01 0.60 -3.92
CA PRO A 118 8.13 1.70 -4.89
C PRO A 118 6.83 2.49 -5.04
N THR A 119 6.94 3.80 -5.15
CA THR A 119 5.80 4.75 -5.18
C THR A 119 5.22 4.92 -6.59
N THR A 120 5.02 3.82 -7.31
CA THR A 120 4.34 3.81 -8.62
C THR A 120 2.89 3.43 -8.49
N THR A 121 1.99 4.06 -9.23
CA THR A 121 0.53 3.90 -9.16
C THR A 121 0.08 2.43 -9.10
N MET A 122 0.54 1.58 -10.04
CA MET A 122 0.17 0.16 -10.08
C MET A 122 0.56 -0.57 -8.78
N GLN A 123 1.75 -0.31 -8.26
CA GLN A 123 2.25 -0.95 -7.04
C GLN A 123 1.51 -0.45 -5.80
N ARG A 124 1.12 0.83 -5.80
CA ARG A 124 0.28 1.40 -4.73
C ARG A 124 -1.11 0.80 -4.75
N ILE A 125 -1.75 0.70 -5.91
CA ILE A 125 -3.05 0.03 -6.07
C ILE A 125 -3.00 -1.38 -5.48
N LYS A 126 -1.96 -2.15 -5.78
CA LYS A 126 -1.78 -3.47 -5.16
C LYS A 126 -1.63 -3.37 -3.64
N GLY A 127 -0.78 -2.48 -3.14
CA GLY A 127 -0.54 -2.30 -1.70
C GLY A 127 -1.80 -1.95 -0.91
N PHE A 128 -2.51 -0.88 -1.29
CA PHE A 128 -3.69 -0.40 -0.56
C PHE A 128 -4.98 -1.18 -0.82
N THR A 129 -4.97 -2.18 -1.71
CA THR A 129 -6.09 -3.13 -1.89
C THR A 129 -5.84 -4.49 -1.24
N THR A 130 -4.58 -4.92 -1.12
CA THR A 130 -4.21 -6.19 -0.47
C THR A 130 -3.84 -6.02 1.01
N GLY A 131 -3.39 -4.83 1.42
CA GLY A 131 -2.85 -4.59 2.76
C GLY A 131 -1.44 -5.15 2.92
N SER A 132 -0.83 -5.56 1.81
CA SER A 132 0.49 -6.19 1.77
C SER A 132 1.56 -5.18 1.35
N LEU A 133 2.82 -5.49 1.62
CA LEU A 133 3.95 -4.69 1.16
C LEU A 133 4.25 -5.06 -0.30
N PRO A 134 4.01 -4.16 -1.27
CA PRO A 134 4.18 -4.47 -2.68
C PRO A 134 5.66 -4.54 -3.05
N THR A 135 5.97 -5.33 -4.09
CA THR A 135 7.33 -5.55 -4.56
C THR A 135 7.44 -5.32 -6.07
N PHE A 136 8.64 -5.20 -6.63
CA PHE A 136 8.79 -5.01 -8.08
C PHE A 136 8.43 -6.27 -8.87
N ILE A 137 8.75 -7.43 -8.28
CA ILE A 137 8.50 -8.73 -8.88
C ILE A 137 7.93 -9.62 -7.79
N ASP A 138 6.65 -9.94 -7.95
CA ASP A 138 6.03 -10.99 -7.15
C ASP A 138 6.22 -12.32 -7.88
N VAL A 139 6.91 -13.26 -7.22
CA VAL A 139 7.17 -14.58 -7.80
C VAL A 139 5.96 -15.46 -7.53
N GLY A 140 5.26 -15.83 -8.60
CA GLY A 140 4.04 -16.63 -8.54
C GLY A 140 3.71 -17.33 -9.87
N ASN A 141 2.58 -18.02 -9.92
CA ASN A 141 2.20 -18.89 -11.04
C ASN A 141 1.79 -18.14 -12.33
N ASN A 142 1.85 -16.80 -12.35
CA ASN A 142 1.38 -15.96 -13.47
C ASN A 142 2.35 -14.84 -13.84
N PHE A 143 3.62 -15.17 -14.12
CA PHE A 143 4.65 -14.23 -14.59
C PHE A 143 4.28 -13.42 -15.87
N ALA A 144 3.16 -13.76 -16.53
CA ALA A 144 2.70 -13.15 -17.78
C ALA A 144 1.43 -12.28 -17.66
N SER A 145 0.83 -12.17 -16.46
CA SER A 145 -0.41 -11.39 -16.26
C SER A 145 -0.22 -10.36 -15.14
N ASN A 146 -0.71 -9.14 -15.36
CA ASN A 146 -0.73 -8.08 -14.34
C ASN A 146 -1.84 -8.28 -13.29
N ALA A 147 -2.69 -9.30 -13.43
CA ALA A 147 -3.82 -9.51 -12.53
C ALA A 147 -3.38 -9.83 -11.09
N ILE A 148 -4.00 -9.17 -10.11
CA ILE A 148 -3.79 -9.44 -8.70
C ILE A 148 -4.58 -10.70 -8.33
N LEU A 149 -3.86 -11.78 -8.04
CA LEU A 149 -4.43 -13.07 -7.64
C LEU A 149 -4.58 -13.20 -6.14
N GLU A 150 -3.72 -12.52 -5.40
CA GLU A 150 -3.75 -12.51 -3.94
C GLU A 150 -5.09 -11.97 -3.45
N ASP A 151 -5.48 -12.44 -2.28
CA ASP A 151 -6.66 -11.95 -1.62
C ASP A 151 -6.57 -10.44 -1.39
N ASN A 152 -7.67 -9.75 -1.65
CA ASN A 152 -7.74 -8.29 -1.66
C ASN A 152 -9.15 -7.81 -1.33
N LEU A 153 -9.25 -6.54 -0.94
CA LEU A 153 -10.48 -5.92 -0.49
C LEU A 153 -11.59 -5.97 -1.57
N VAL A 154 -11.26 -5.72 -2.84
CA VAL A 154 -12.24 -5.77 -3.95
C VAL A 154 -12.83 -7.18 -4.07
N HIS A 155 -11.98 -8.21 -3.97
CA HIS A 155 -12.42 -9.60 -3.98
C HIS A 155 -13.31 -9.93 -2.78
N GLN A 156 -12.90 -9.56 -1.56
CA GLN A 156 -13.67 -9.80 -0.33
C GLN A 156 -15.04 -9.13 -0.34
N LEU A 157 -15.13 -7.89 -0.82
CA LEU A 157 -16.40 -7.19 -1.02
C LEU A 157 -17.33 -7.95 -1.97
N GLY A 158 -16.81 -8.40 -3.12
CA GLY A 158 -17.58 -9.19 -4.08
C GLY A 158 -18.02 -10.56 -3.54
N GLN A 159 -17.20 -11.22 -2.72
CA GLN A 159 -17.53 -12.53 -2.12
C GLN A 159 -18.75 -12.48 -1.20
N VAL A 160 -18.94 -11.37 -0.49
CA VAL A 160 -20.12 -11.15 0.37
C VAL A 160 -21.29 -10.51 -0.38
N GLY A 161 -21.21 -10.40 -1.71
CA GLY A 161 -22.28 -9.88 -2.57
C GLY A 161 -22.40 -8.36 -2.61
N LYS A 162 -21.41 -7.60 -2.10
CA LYS A 162 -21.42 -6.13 -2.23
C LYS A 162 -21.10 -5.73 -3.68
N ARG A 163 -21.82 -4.71 -4.15
CA ARG A 163 -21.68 -4.16 -5.50
C ARG A 163 -20.59 -3.10 -5.52
N VAL A 164 -19.42 -3.49 -6.00
CA VAL A 164 -18.28 -2.57 -6.17
C VAL A 164 -18.36 -1.92 -7.56
N VAL A 165 -18.53 -0.61 -7.59
CA VAL A 165 -18.54 0.21 -8.81
C VAL A 165 -17.22 0.95 -8.91
N PHE A 166 -16.52 0.79 -10.04
CA PHE A 166 -15.25 1.46 -10.32
C PHE A 166 -15.39 2.47 -11.46
N MET A 167 -14.71 3.61 -11.35
CA MET A 167 -14.53 4.59 -12.43
C MET A 167 -13.14 5.23 -12.35
N GLY A 168 -12.43 5.37 -13.47
CA GLY A 168 -11.11 5.99 -13.51
C GLY A 168 -10.11 5.24 -14.40
N ASP A 169 -8.85 5.23 -13.99
CA ASP A 169 -7.72 4.57 -14.66
C ASP A 169 -8.00 3.12 -15.10
N ASP A 170 -7.84 2.83 -16.39
CA ASP A 170 -8.05 1.51 -16.99
C ASP A 170 -7.06 0.43 -16.50
N THR A 171 -5.97 0.80 -15.82
CA THR A 171 -5.09 -0.13 -15.12
C THR A 171 -5.87 -1.03 -14.14
N TRP A 172 -6.89 -0.49 -13.47
CA TRP A 172 -7.70 -1.23 -12.50
C TRP A 172 -8.42 -2.44 -13.10
N VAL A 173 -8.93 -2.33 -14.34
CA VAL A 173 -9.63 -3.46 -14.96
C VAL A 173 -8.68 -4.57 -15.39
N SER A 174 -7.40 -4.24 -15.61
CA SER A 174 -6.34 -5.20 -15.86
C SER A 174 -5.88 -5.89 -14.57
N LEU A 175 -5.79 -5.14 -13.46
CA LEU A 175 -5.42 -5.67 -12.14
C LEU A 175 -6.52 -6.53 -11.52
N PHE A 176 -7.80 -6.18 -11.73
CA PHE A 176 -8.96 -6.84 -11.12
C PHE A 176 -9.95 -7.37 -12.17
N PRO A 177 -9.53 -8.30 -13.05
CA PRO A 177 -10.35 -8.76 -14.15
C PRO A 177 -11.64 -9.41 -13.63
N LYS A 178 -12.79 -8.88 -14.08
CA LYS A 178 -14.15 -9.36 -13.73
C LYS A 178 -14.47 -9.34 -12.23
N LYS A 179 -13.84 -8.45 -11.45
CA LYS A 179 -14.12 -8.32 -10.00
C LYS A 179 -15.13 -7.21 -9.67
N PHE A 180 -15.34 -6.24 -10.56
CA PHE A 180 -16.29 -5.15 -10.36
C PHE A 180 -17.71 -5.55 -10.78
N HIS A 181 -18.70 -5.06 -10.04
CA HIS A 181 -20.11 -5.10 -10.45
C HIS A 181 -20.33 -4.26 -11.70
N ARG A 182 -19.74 -3.07 -11.72
CA ARG A 182 -19.70 -2.17 -12.88
C ARG A 182 -18.35 -1.44 -12.91
N SER A 183 -17.74 -1.32 -14.08
CA SER A 183 -16.52 -0.54 -14.28
C SER A 183 -16.69 0.48 -15.41
N LEU A 184 -16.13 1.66 -15.22
CA LEU A 184 -16.08 2.75 -16.19
C LEU A 184 -14.59 3.17 -16.35
N PRO A 185 -13.80 2.37 -17.08
CA PRO A 185 -12.38 2.65 -17.29
C PRO A 185 -12.18 3.75 -18.33
N PHE A 186 -11.15 4.58 -18.15
CA PHE A 186 -10.72 5.61 -19.09
C PHE A 186 -9.23 5.45 -19.41
N PRO A 187 -8.78 5.77 -20.64
CA PRO A 187 -7.38 5.63 -21.02
C PRO A 187 -6.46 6.52 -20.17
N SER A 188 -5.44 5.92 -19.54
CA SER A 188 -4.55 6.62 -18.59
C SER A 188 -3.11 6.84 -19.10
N PHE A 189 -2.68 6.15 -20.16
CA PHE A 189 -1.28 6.16 -20.59
C PHE A 189 -0.71 7.54 -20.98
N ASN A 190 -1.55 8.48 -21.40
CA ASN A 190 -1.11 9.80 -21.85
C ASN A 190 -1.02 10.80 -20.69
N VAL A 191 0.13 10.86 -20.02
CA VAL A 191 0.40 11.80 -18.91
C VAL A 191 0.25 13.29 -19.28
N LYS A 192 0.17 13.62 -20.58
CA LYS A 192 -0.08 14.99 -21.04
C LYS A 192 -1.55 15.39 -20.98
N ASP A 193 -2.45 14.43 -20.86
CA ASP A 193 -3.90 14.65 -20.75
C ASP A 193 -4.30 14.77 -19.30
N LEU A 194 -4.69 15.97 -18.88
CA LEU A 194 -5.08 16.19 -17.49
C LEU A 194 -6.56 15.91 -17.24
N HIS A 195 -7.40 15.75 -18.26
CA HIS A 195 -8.84 15.98 -18.12
C HIS A 195 -9.73 14.79 -18.49
N THR A 196 -9.32 13.92 -19.41
CA THR A 196 -10.22 12.85 -19.90
C THR A 196 -10.73 11.96 -18.78
N VAL A 197 -9.82 11.46 -17.93
CA VAL A 197 -10.19 10.58 -16.81
C VAL A 197 -11.06 11.32 -15.79
N ASP A 198 -10.60 12.49 -15.33
CA ASP A 198 -11.32 13.29 -14.34
C ASP A 198 -12.73 13.68 -14.81
N ASN A 199 -12.87 14.15 -16.06
CA ASN A 199 -14.17 14.51 -16.63
C ASN A 199 -15.07 13.29 -16.79
N GLY A 200 -14.50 12.15 -17.19
CA GLY A 200 -15.22 10.87 -17.26
C GLY A 200 -15.80 10.45 -15.91
N ILE A 201 -15.02 10.61 -14.84
CA ILE A 201 -15.50 10.38 -13.46
C ILE A 201 -16.59 11.38 -13.09
N LEU A 202 -16.38 12.68 -13.32
CA LEU A 202 -17.34 13.74 -12.98
C LEU A 202 -18.71 13.55 -13.63
N GLN A 203 -18.74 13.05 -14.86
CA GLN A 203 -19.99 12.74 -15.57
C GLN A 203 -20.79 11.60 -14.93
N ASN A 204 -20.13 10.71 -14.18
CA ASN A 204 -20.73 9.45 -13.71
C ASN A 204 -20.84 9.32 -12.19
N ILE A 205 -19.99 10.01 -11.42
CA ILE A 205 -19.90 9.83 -9.96
C ILE A 205 -21.17 10.28 -9.25
N TYR A 206 -21.70 11.47 -9.55
CA TYR A 206 -22.89 12.00 -8.87
C TYR A 206 -24.17 11.22 -9.21
N PRO A 207 -24.48 10.91 -10.49
CA PRO A 207 -25.63 10.06 -10.81
C PRO A 207 -25.52 8.67 -10.20
N THR A 208 -24.32 8.11 -10.09
CA THR A 208 -24.10 6.81 -9.44
C THR A 208 -24.41 6.89 -7.94
N MET A 209 -23.94 7.93 -7.23
CA MET A 209 -24.20 8.13 -5.81
C MET A 209 -25.69 8.32 -5.49
N GLU A 210 -26.43 8.96 -6.40
CA GLU A 210 -27.88 9.19 -6.28
C GLU A 210 -28.68 7.90 -6.50
N GLY A 211 -28.11 6.91 -7.19
CA GLY A 211 -28.69 5.58 -7.35
C GLY A 211 -28.46 4.65 -6.15
N ASP A 212 -29.11 3.49 -6.20
CA ASP A 212 -28.97 2.42 -5.20
C ASP A 212 -28.18 1.20 -5.69
N ASP A 213 -27.66 1.25 -6.92
CA ASP A 213 -26.89 0.14 -7.53
C ASP A 213 -25.39 0.17 -7.23
N TRP A 214 -25.04 0.40 -5.97
CA TRP A 214 -23.67 0.37 -5.47
C TRP A 214 -23.65 0.21 -3.95
N ASP A 215 -22.60 -0.43 -3.46
CA ASP A 215 -22.27 -0.51 -2.04
C ASP A 215 -20.87 0.09 -1.78
N VAL A 216 -19.92 -0.13 -2.69
CA VAL A 216 -18.61 0.55 -2.65
C VAL A 216 -18.35 1.22 -3.98
N LEU A 217 -18.07 2.52 -3.96
CA LEU A 217 -17.75 3.33 -5.12
C LEU A 217 -16.27 3.73 -5.06
N ILE A 218 -15.49 3.31 -6.05
CA ILE A 218 -14.07 3.65 -6.18
C ILE A 218 -13.91 4.57 -7.39
N ALA A 219 -13.40 5.79 -7.16
CA ALA A 219 -13.15 6.78 -8.20
C ALA A 219 -11.66 7.17 -8.18
N HIS A 220 -10.93 6.86 -9.26
CA HIS A 220 -9.48 7.12 -9.36
C HIS A 220 -9.17 8.25 -10.35
N PHE A 221 -8.96 9.45 -9.83
CA PHE A 221 -8.62 10.67 -10.57
C PHE A 221 -7.12 10.72 -10.85
N LEU A 222 -6.74 11.13 -12.06
CA LEU A 222 -5.33 11.19 -12.51
C LEU A 222 -4.83 12.62 -12.77
N GLY A 223 -5.73 13.61 -12.82
CA GLY A 223 -5.35 14.94 -13.27
C GLY A 223 -4.28 15.64 -12.42
N VAL A 224 -4.17 15.30 -11.13
CA VAL A 224 -3.13 15.82 -10.23
C VAL A 224 -1.76 15.24 -10.58
N ASP A 225 -1.61 13.92 -10.62
CA ASP A 225 -0.37 13.25 -11.03
C ASP A 225 0.09 13.67 -12.44
N HIS A 226 -0.81 13.63 -13.42
CA HIS A 226 -0.50 14.03 -14.79
C HIS A 226 -0.06 15.51 -14.86
N CYS A 227 -0.63 16.38 -14.01
CA CYS A 227 -0.20 17.78 -13.92
C CYS A 227 1.22 17.88 -13.32
N GLY A 228 1.52 17.06 -12.32
CA GLY A 228 2.87 16.89 -11.76
C GLY A 228 3.88 16.56 -12.86
N HIS A 229 3.71 15.46 -13.58
CA HIS A 229 4.62 15.06 -14.67
C HIS A 229 4.77 16.11 -15.77
N ARG A 230 3.67 16.79 -16.12
CA ARG A 230 3.66 17.71 -17.25
C ARG A 230 4.25 19.08 -16.91
N PHE A 231 3.95 19.61 -15.74
CA PHE A 231 4.21 21.01 -15.39
C PHE A 231 4.96 21.20 -14.07
N GLY A 232 5.04 20.16 -13.23
CA GLY A 232 5.45 20.26 -11.84
C GLY A 232 4.34 20.77 -10.92
N PRO A 233 4.50 20.57 -9.59
CA PRO A 233 3.52 21.01 -8.60
C PRO A 233 3.42 22.54 -8.47
N ASP A 234 4.52 23.27 -8.69
CA ASP A 234 4.58 24.74 -8.60
C ASP A 234 4.15 25.40 -9.92
N HIS A 235 2.93 25.08 -10.39
CA HIS A 235 2.36 25.59 -11.64
C HIS A 235 0.87 25.93 -11.50
N PRO A 236 0.34 26.99 -12.14
CA PRO A 236 -1.09 27.35 -12.06
C PRO A 236 -2.07 26.23 -12.43
N ALA A 237 -1.69 25.35 -13.36
CA ALA A 237 -2.51 24.17 -13.71
C ALA A 237 -2.71 23.21 -12.52
N MET A 238 -1.72 23.09 -11.62
CA MET A 238 -1.85 22.30 -10.40
C MET A 238 -2.87 22.94 -9.47
N ALA A 239 -2.87 24.29 -9.38
CA ALA A 239 -3.87 25.03 -8.60
C ALA A 239 -5.30 24.75 -9.09
N GLU A 240 -5.51 24.73 -10.40
CA GLU A 240 -6.80 24.42 -11.03
C GLU A 240 -7.24 22.98 -10.70
N LYS A 241 -6.31 22.03 -10.78
CA LYS A 241 -6.59 20.62 -10.48
C LYS A 241 -6.92 20.35 -9.03
N LEU A 242 -6.18 20.92 -8.09
CA LEU A 242 -6.48 20.79 -6.67
C LEU A 242 -7.81 21.49 -6.32
N SER A 243 -8.09 22.66 -6.92
CA SER A 243 -9.39 23.34 -6.75
C SER A 243 -10.56 22.53 -7.33
N GLN A 244 -10.34 21.81 -8.45
CA GLN A 244 -11.32 20.86 -8.98
C GLN A 244 -11.61 19.75 -7.96
N MET A 245 -10.56 19.20 -7.33
CA MET A 245 -10.70 18.15 -6.32
C MET A 245 -11.40 18.64 -5.04
N ASP A 246 -11.14 19.88 -4.59
CA ASP A 246 -11.90 20.50 -3.49
C ASP A 246 -13.40 20.53 -3.80
N GLY A 247 -13.77 20.97 -5.00
CA GLY A 247 -15.16 20.98 -5.48
C GLY A 247 -15.79 19.58 -5.55
N VAL A 248 -15.01 18.56 -5.97
CA VAL A 248 -15.44 17.15 -5.97
C VAL A 248 -15.72 16.68 -4.56
N ILE A 249 -14.79 16.86 -3.63
CA ILE A 249 -14.90 16.40 -2.24
C ILE A 249 -16.12 17.05 -1.57
N ARG A 250 -16.32 18.36 -1.73
CA ARG A 250 -17.51 19.06 -1.22
C ARG A 250 -18.80 18.49 -1.80
N SER A 251 -18.82 18.20 -3.09
CA SER A 251 -19.99 17.66 -3.78
C SER A 251 -20.32 16.23 -3.36
N VAL A 252 -19.31 15.43 -3.07
CA VAL A 252 -19.46 14.07 -2.53
C VAL A 252 -19.96 14.14 -1.09
N ILE A 253 -19.34 14.93 -0.21
CA ILE A 253 -19.77 15.12 1.20
C ILE A 253 -21.26 15.47 1.28
N LYS A 254 -21.74 16.42 0.44
CA LYS A 254 -23.16 16.82 0.39
C LYS A 254 -24.14 15.70 0.03
N ARG A 255 -23.66 14.60 -0.56
CA ARG A 255 -24.47 13.47 -1.03
C ARG A 255 -24.32 12.21 -0.17
N LEU A 256 -23.48 12.24 0.87
CA LEU A 256 -23.28 11.10 1.75
C LEU A 256 -24.52 10.85 2.61
N LYS A 257 -24.81 9.57 2.85
CA LYS A 257 -25.79 9.12 3.84
C LYS A 257 -25.07 8.80 5.15
N ASN A 258 -25.80 8.76 6.26
CA ASN A 258 -25.25 8.51 7.60
C ASN A 258 -24.55 7.17 7.78
N ASP A 259 -24.81 6.19 6.92
CA ASP A 259 -24.25 4.84 6.88
C ASP A 259 -23.13 4.68 5.83
N THR A 260 -22.63 5.79 5.29
CA THR A 260 -21.59 5.81 4.25
C THR A 260 -20.30 6.44 4.76
N LEU A 261 -19.18 5.72 4.59
CA LEU A 261 -17.84 6.24 4.83
C LEU A 261 -17.30 6.94 3.57
N LEU A 262 -16.71 8.13 3.73
CA LEU A 262 -15.86 8.74 2.70
C LEU A 262 -14.39 8.54 3.06
N VAL A 263 -13.64 8.04 2.10
CA VAL A 263 -12.19 7.94 2.10
C VAL A 263 -11.67 8.78 0.94
N VAL A 264 -10.86 9.80 1.23
CA VAL A 264 -10.11 10.55 0.22
C VAL A 264 -8.63 10.27 0.46
N MET A 265 -7.93 9.81 -0.56
CA MET A 265 -6.52 9.42 -0.39
C MET A 265 -5.69 9.71 -1.63
N GLY A 266 -4.40 9.96 -1.40
CA GLY A 266 -3.36 9.79 -2.41
C GLY A 266 -2.77 8.39 -2.35
N ASP A 267 -2.37 7.87 -3.50
CA ASP A 267 -1.65 6.61 -3.62
C ASP A 267 -0.14 6.79 -3.41
N HIS A 268 0.42 7.93 -3.82
CA HIS A 268 1.77 8.39 -3.51
C HIS A 268 1.84 9.93 -3.44
N GLY A 269 3.03 10.46 -3.20
CA GLY A 269 3.37 11.87 -3.42
C GLY A 269 4.17 12.06 -4.71
N MET A 270 4.89 13.17 -4.82
CA MET A 270 5.76 13.50 -5.96
C MET A 270 6.94 14.38 -5.53
N THR A 271 8.01 14.34 -6.32
CA THR A 271 9.15 15.25 -6.21
C THR A 271 8.78 16.67 -6.64
N ASP A 272 9.69 17.64 -6.45
CA ASP A 272 9.44 19.04 -6.85
C ASP A 272 9.39 19.21 -8.38
N THR A 273 9.87 18.23 -9.15
CA THR A 273 9.77 18.18 -10.62
C THR A 273 8.57 17.39 -11.11
N GLY A 274 7.80 16.78 -10.21
CA GLY A 274 6.61 15.99 -10.55
C GLY A 274 6.87 14.49 -10.78
N ASP A 275 8.11 14.01 -10.61
CA ASP A 275 8.45 12.58 -10.71
C ASP A 275 8.12 11.81 -9.43
N HIS A 276 7.98 10.48 -9.55
CA HIS A 276 7.76 9.55 -8.43
C HIS A 276 8.29 8.13 -8.77
N GLY A 277 8.18 7.19 -7.83
CA GLY A 277 8.61 5.79 -7.97
C GLY A 277 9.71 5.38 -6.99
N GLY A 278 10.37 6.35 -6.36
CA GLY A 278 11.43 6.17 -5.36
C GLY A 278 10.92 6.04 -3.92
N GLU A 279 11.84 6.26 -2.98
CA GLU A 279 11.62 6.13 -1.53
C GLU A 279 11.76 7.46 -0.77
N SER A 280 11.86 8.60 -1.46
CA SER A 280 11.98 9.88 -0.77
C SER A 280 10.71 10.20 0.03
N GLN A 281 10.85 10.99 1.09
CA GLN A 281 9.69 11.40 1.89
C GLN A 281 8.64 12.12 1.04
N LYS A 282 9.07 12.91 0.04
CA LYS A 282 8.16 13.64 -0.85
C LYS A 282 7.31 12.72 -1.72
N GLU A 283 7.86 11.57 -2.10
CA GLU A 283 7.17 10.56 -2.90
C GLU A 283 6.34 9.60 -2.04
N THR A 284 6.72 9.37 -0.78
CA THR A 284 6.05 8.40 0.11
C THR A 284 4.93 9.02 0.95
N ASP A 285 5.01 10.30 1.32
CA ASP A 285 3.99 10.97 2.14
C ASP A 285 2.82 11.50 1.29
N ALA A 286 1.79 10.66 1.13
CA ALA A 286 0.50 11.03 0.55
C ALA A 286 -0.47 11.55 1.62
N ALA A 287 -1.69 11.95 1.24
CA ALA A 287 -2.74 12.33 2.16
C ALA A 287 -3.76 11.21 2.38
N LEU A 288 -4.35 11.14 3.58
CA LEU A 288 -5.56 10.37 3.89
C LEU A 288 -6.53 11.23 4.68
N PHE A 289 -7.71 11.45 4.12
CA PHE A 289 -8.82 12.10 4.79
C PHE A 289 -9.99 11.13 4.91
N LEU A 290 -10.53 11.02 6.12
CA LEU A 290 -11.65 10.16 6.45
C LEU A 290 -12.80 11.02 6.93
N TYR A 291 -14.01 10.78 6.44
CA TYR A 291 -15.21 11.52 6.83
C TYR A 291 -16.45 10.62 6.89
N SER A 292 -17.34 10.90 7.83
CA SER A 292 -18.69 10.34 7.88
C SER A 292 -19.68 11.36 8.41
N SER A 293 -20.92 11.35 7.89
CA SER A 293 -22.01 12.19 8.42
C SER A 293 -22.43 11.78 9.84
N SER A 294 -22.09 10.57 10.27
CA SER A 294 -22.23 10.12 11.66
C SER A 294 -20.87 10.16 12.39
N PRO A 295 -20.83 10.41 13.71
CA PRO A 295 -19.58 10.40 14.48
C PRO A 295 -18.77 9.12 14.23
N LEU A 296 -17.50 9.32 13.88
CA LEU A 296 -16.53 8.29 13.47
C LEU A 296 -15.36 8.21 14.44
N PHE A 297 -14.92 9.36 14.95
CA PHE A 297 -13.80 9.48 15.88
C PHE A 297 -14.30 9.80 17.28
N PRO A 298 -13.61 9.36 18.34
CA PRO A 298 -13.93 9.80 19.68
C PRO A 298 -13.55 11.27 19.87
N ALA A 299 -13.93 11.81 21.03
CA ALA A 299 -13.65 13.21 21.36
C ALA A 299 -12.14 13.52 21.21
N PRO A 300 -11.77 14.69 20.64
CA PRO A 300 -10.37 15.10 20.53
C PRO A 300 -9.65 15.01 21.88
N GLY A 301 -8.43 14.44 21.87
CA GLY A 301 -7.62 14.26 23.07
C GLY A 301 -8.02 13.08 23.97
N SER A 302 -9.08 12.32 23.64
CA SER A 302 -9.47 11.13 24.40
C SER A 302 -8.52 9.94 24.23
N GLN A 303 -7.69 9.95 23.19
CA GLN A 303 -6.69 8.94 22.90
C GLN A 303 -5.57 9.54 22.05
N VAL A 304 -4.40 8.88 22.05
CA VAL A 304 -3.28 9.23 21.18
C VAL A 304 -3.63 8.80 19.75
N GLU A 305 -3.67 9.76 18.84
CA GLU A 305 -3.87 9.49 17.42
C GLU A 305 -2.53 9.42 16.68
N PRO A 306 -2.40 8.58 15.63
CA PRO A 306 -1.19 8.53 14.83
C PRO A 306 -1.04 9.80 14.00
N GLU A 307 0.16 10.36 13.94
CA GLU A 307 0.49 11.45 13.01
C GLU A 307 0.58 10.93 11.55
N VAL A 308 1.09 9.70 11.40
CA VAL A 308 1.31 9.02 10.12
C VAL A 308 0.60 7.68 10.14
N VAL A 309 -0.21 7.44 9.12
CA VAL A 309 -0.90 6.17 8.85
C VAL A 309 -0.19 5.46 7.70
N PRO A 310 0.36 4.25 7.91
CA PRO A 310 0.89 3.42 6.83
C PRO A 310 -0.21 2.96 5.85
N GLN A 311 0.08 2.91 4.56
CA GLN A 311 -0.93 2.50 3.56
C GLN A 311 -1.50 1.10 3.77
N THR A 312 -0.69 0.19 4.29
CA THR A 312 -1.10 -1.17 4.63
C THR A 312 -2.27 -1.20 5.62
N ASP A 313 -2.41 -0.17 6.46
CA ASP A 313 -3.37 -0.11 7.55
C ASP A 313 -4.80 0.22 7.06
N LEU A 314 -4.93 0.73 5.83
CA LEU A 314 -6.22 1.02 5.21
C LEU A 314 -7.06 -0.25 5.02
N VAL A 315 -6.44 -1.33 4.54
CA VAL A 315 -7.14 -2.56 4.17
C VAL A 315 -7.82 -3.27 5.34
N PRO A 316 -7.12 -3.61 6.45
CA PRO A 316 -7.78 -4.25 7.58
C PRO A 316 -8.84 -3.34 8.20
N THR A 317 -8.61 -2.03 8.18
CA THR A 317 -9.56 -1.02 8.66
C THR A 317 -10.86 -1.02 7.85
N LEU A 318 -10.77 -0.87 6.53
CA LEU A 318 -11.95 -0.85 5.65
C LEU A 318 -12.65 -2.20 5.63
N ALA A 319 -11.91 -3.30 5.67
CA ALA A 319 -12.49 -4.64 5.70
C ALA A 319 -13.45 -4.79 6.90
N LEU A 320 -12.98 -4.48 8.11
CA LEU A 320 -13.80 -4.63 9.31
C LEU A 320 -14.93 -3.58 9.39
N LEU A 321 -14.69 -2.34 8.97
CA LEU A 321 -15.72 -1.30 8.95
C LEU A 321 -16.87 -1.61 7.98
N LEU A 322 -16.59 -2.32 6.88
CA LEU A 322 -17.56 -2.73 5.87
C LEU A 322 -18.12 -4.14 6.08
N GLY A 323 -17.66 -4.86 7.11
CA GLY A 323 -18.15 -6.19 7.47
C GLY A 323 -17.67 -7.29 6.52
N VAL A 324 -16.41 -7.24 6.08
CA VAL A 324 -15.77 -8.30 5.29
C VAL A 324 -14.50 -8.80 5.97
N PRO A 325 -14.04 -10.03 5.69
CA PRO A 325 -12.80 -10.55 6.23
C PRO A 325 -11.61 -9.70 5.80
N ILE A 326 -10.63 -9.53 6.69
CA ILE A 326 -9.35 -8.93 6.34
C ILE A 326 -8.66 -9.83 5.30
N PRO A 327 -8.25 -9.30 4.14
CA PRO A 327 -7.54 -10.08 3.12
C PRO A 327 -6.37 -10.88 3.69
N TYR A 328 -6.23 -12.12 3.24
CA TYR A 328 -5.34 -13.11 3.84
C TYR A 328 -3.89 -12.64 3.96
N SER A 329 -3.35 -11.95 2.96
CA SER A 329 -1.95 -11.52 2.92
C SER A 329 -1.72 -10.11 3.50
N SER A 330 -2.73 -9.51 4.12
CA SER A 330 -2.59 -8.20 4.77
C SER A 330 -1.63 -8.29 5.95
N VAL A 331 -0.72 -7.33 6.06
CA VAL A 331 0.18 -7.12 7.21
C VAL A 331 -0.09 -5.78 7.92
N GLY A 332 -1.14 -5.08 7.53
CA GLY A 332 -1.55 -3.83 8.14
C GLY A 332 -2.18 -4.00 9.53
N GLN A 333 -2.28 -2.87 10.22
CA GLN A 333 -2.97 -2.73 11.50
C GLN A 333 -4.26 -1.93 11.34
N VAL A 334 -5.32 -2.30 12.05
CA VAL A 334 -6.55 -1.50 12.12
C VAL A 334 -6.29 -0.10 12.73
N LEU A 335 -6.88 0.95 12.14
CA LEU A 335 -6.86 2.31 12.70
C LEU A 335 -7.82 2.36 13.90
N LEU A 336 -7.27 2.14 15.10
CA LEU A 336 -8.04 2.08 16.35
C LEU A 336 -9.01 3.24 16.57
N PRO A 337 -8.69 4.50 16.22
CA PRO A 337 -9.63 5.59 16.43
C PRO A 337 -10.98 5.45 15.76
N LEU A 338 -11.12 4.58 14.77
CA LEU A 338 -12.37 4.33 14.05
C LEU A 338 -13.25 3.26 14.71
N PHE A 339 -12.74 2.60 15.76
CA PHE A 339 -13.44 1.55 16.50
C PHE A 339 -13.77 2.03 17.92
N PRO A 340 -14.97 1.72 18.46
CA PRO A 340 -15.34 2.07 19.83
C PRO A 340 -14.38 1.49 20.88
N GLN A 341 -14.08 2.29 21.90
CA GLN A 341 -13.34 1.81 23.07
C GLN A 341 -14.16 0.78 23.86
N ASN A 342 -13.48 -0.15 24.53
CA ASN A 342 -14.12 -1.17 25.36
C ASN A 342 -14.97 -0.52 26.45
N GLY A 343 -16.26 -0.88 26.52
CA GLY A 343 -17.15 -0.42 27.60
C GLY A 343 -17.80 0.95 27.41
N SER A 344 -17.64 1.60 26.25
CA SER A 344 -18.40 2.81 25.90
C SER A 344 -19.90 2.50 25.78
N ARG A 345 -20.65 2.67 26.88
CA ARG A 345 -22.11 2.63 26.89
C ARG A 345 -22.65 3.82 26.10
N GLY A 346 -23.10 3.60 24.88
CA GLY A 346 -23.87 4.59 24.10
C GLY A 346 -23.44 4.84 22.65
N ALA A 347 -22.42 4.16 22.12
CA ALA A 347 -21.96 4.40 20.75
C ALA A 347 -21.97 3.11 19.89
N LEU A 348 -22.94 3.06 18.98
CA LEU A 348 -22.95 2.44 17.64
C LEU A 348 -22.56 0.95 17.53
N THR A 349 -23.46 0.17 16.95
CA THR A 349 -23.27 -1.21 16.49
C THR A 349 -21.92 -1.39 15.77
N GLY A 350 -21.08 -2.32 16.23
CA GLY A 350 -19.79 -2.62 15.62
C GLY A 350 -18.81 -3.34 16.56
N LEU A 351 -17.64 -3.70 16.03
CA LEU A 351 -16.53 -4.32 16.77
C LEU A 351 -15.86 -3.31 17.69
N SER A 352 -15.55 -3.69 18.93
CA SER A 352 -14.68 -2.89 19.80
C SER A 352 -13.24 -2.85 19.29
N GLN A 353 -12.43 -1.90 19.78
CA GLN A 353 -11.00 -1.84 19.47
C GLN A 353 -10.27 -3.16 19.77
N ALA A 354 -10.59 -3.82 20.88
CA ALA A 354 -9.94 -5.07 21.25
C ALA A 354 -10.39 -6.24 20.35
N GLU A 355 -11.66 -6.29 19.96
CA GLU A 355 -12.17 -7.29 19.03
C GLU A 355 -11.57 -7.12 17.63
N ALA A 356 -11.53 -5.88 17.13
CA ALA A 356 -10.93 -5.54 15.84
C ALA A 356 -9.44 -5.91 15.78
N LEU A 357 -8.68 -5.57 16.84
CA LEU A 357 -7.27 -5.97 16.95
C LEU A 357 -7.09 -7.47 17.01
N TRP A 358 -7.93 -8.19 17.77
CA TRP A 358 -7.81 -9.63 17.87
C TRP A 358 -8.04 -10.33 16.53
N ILE A 359 -9.05 -9.89 15.77
CA ILE A 359 -9.30 -10.37 14.41
C ILE A 359 -8.07 -10.12 13.52
N ASN A 360 -7.50 -8.92 13.60
CA ASN A 360 -6.32 -8.53 12.83
C ASN A 360 -5.07 -9.35 13.21
N VAL A 361 -4.78 -9.52 14.51
CA VAL A 361 -3.68 -10.33 15.04
C VAL A 361 -3.78 -11.77 14.58
N LYS A 362 -4.97 -12.38 14.67
CA LYS A 362 -5.22 -13.75 14.18
C LYS A 362 -4.97 -13.87 12.69
N GLN A 363 -5.49 -12.92 11.89
CA GLN A 363 -5.31 -12.96 10.43
C GLN A 363 -3.82 -12.85 10.07
N VAL A 364 -3.10 -11.88 10.65
CA VAL A 364 -1.68 -11.68 10.40
C VAL A 364 -0.85 -12.89 10.84
N ASN A 365 -1.15 -13.51 11.98
CA ASN A 365 -0.45 -14.72 12.41
C ASN A 365 -0.70 -15.90 11.45
N ARG A 366 -1.95 -16.11 10.99
CA ARG A 366 -2.26 -17.16 10.00
C ARG A 366 -1.46 -16.98 8.71
N PHE A 367 -1.31 -15.74 8.26
CA PHE A 367 -0.48 -15.40 7.12
C PHE A 367 0.99 -15.75 7.36
N LEU A 368 1.58 -15.27 8.47
CA LEU A 368 2.96 -15.54 8.84
C LEU A 368 3.28 -17.03 8.95
N GLU A 369 2.39 -17.83 9.53
CA GLU A 369 2.54 -19.28 9.63
C GLU A 369 2.62 -19.91 8.24
N THR A 370 1.72 -19.54 7.34
CA THR A 370 1.73 -20.06 5.96
C THR A 370 2.97 -19.59 5.20
N TYR A 371 3.30 -18.30 5.29
CA TYR A 371 4.42 -17.70 4.58
C TYR A 371 5.77 -18.29 5.04
N SER A 372 6.00 -18.41 6.36
CA SER A 372 7.25 -18.97 6.91
C SER A 372 7.48 -20.45 6.58
N ASN A 373 6.45 -21.17 6.16
CA ASN A 373 6.58 -22.53 5.62
C ASN A 373 6.94 -22.56 4.13
N MET A 374 6.68 -21.47 3.40
CA MET A 374 6.92 -21.34 1.95
C MET A 374 8.24 -20.64 1.64
N ALA A 375 8.67 -19.70 2.49
CA ALA A 375 9.81 -18.82 2.26
C ALA A 375 10.77 -18.77 3.47
N LYS A 376 12.04 -18.40 3.23
CA LYS A 376 13.12 -18.32 4.25
C LYS A 376 13.80 -16.96 4.33
N ASP A 377 13.16 -15.95 3.76
CA ASP A 377 13.57 -14.55 3.67
C ASP A 377 13.30 -13.75 4.96
N ILE A 378 12.43 -14.23 5.84
CA ILE A 378 12.28 -13.69 7.20
C ILE A 378 13.29 -14.37 8.14
N PRO A 379 14.09 -13.61 8.93
CA PRO A 379 15.05 -14.18 9.86
C PRO A 379 14.40 -15.15 10.88
N PRO A 380 15.00 -16.34 11.13
CA PRO A 380 14.45 -17.32 12.07
C PRO A 380 14.27 -16.79 13.50
N ASP A 381 15.19 -15.94 13.97
CA ASP A 381 15.12 -15.34 15.31
C ASP A 381 13.94 -14.38 15.44
N SER A 382 13.70 -13.55 14.40
CA SER A 382 12.52 -12.69 14.34
C SER A 382 11.23 -13.51 14.33
N LEU A 383 11.18 -14.59 13.56
CA LEU A 383 10.01 -15.48 13.53
C LEU A 383 9.75 -16.16 14.88
N SER A 384 10.80 -16.60 15.58
CA SER A 384 10.64 -17.25 16.88
C SER A 384 10.11 -16.28 17.94
N GLN A 385 10.60 -15.03 17.94
CA GLN A 385 10.09 -13.97 18.80
C GLN A 385 8.61 -13.66 18.51
N LEU A 386 8.25 -13.45 17.23
CA LEU A 386 6.87 -13.16 16.84
C LEU A 386 5.91 -14.30 17.22
N ARG A 387 6.33 -15.57 17.09
CA ARG A 387 5.53 -16.73 17.52
C ARG A 387 5.34 -16.76 19.03
N ALA A 388 6.37 -16.42 19.81
CA ALA A 388 6.29 -16.34 21.26
C ALA A 388 5.32 -15.21 21.70
N ASP A 389 5.42 -14.04 21.07
CA ASP A 389 4.56 -12.89 21.34
C ASP A 389 3.08 -13.22 21.04
N PHE A 390 2.81 -13.84 19.88
CA PHE A 390 1.45 -14.28 19.52
C PHE A 390 0.89 -15.29 20.53
N SER A 391 1.68 -16.30 20.92
CA SER A 391 1.25 -17.31 21.89
C SER A 391 0.85 -16.68 23.23
N ASN A 392 1.65 -15.72 23.71
CA ASN A 392 1.36 -14.97 24.94
C ASN A 392 0.07 -14.13 24.81
N ILE A 393 -0.05 -13.34 23.73
CA ILE A 393 -1.23 -12.52 23.44
C ILE A 393 -2.49 -13.39 23.36
N SER A 394 -2.42 -14.49 22.59
CA SER A 394 -3.52 -15.42 22.41
C SER A 394 -3.97 -16.04 23.73
N SER A 395 -3.03 -16.49 24.57
CA SER A 395 -3.33 -17.03 25.90
C SER A 395 -4.06 -16.01 26.77
N GLN A 396 -3.56 -14.77 26.85
CA GLN A 396 -4.18 -13.71 27.65
C GLN A 396 -5.56 -13.31 27.15
N TYR A 397 -5.72 -13.15 25.83
CA TYR A 397 -6.98 -12.78 25.22
C TYR A 397 -8.05 -13.84 25.45
N LEU A 398 -7.75 -15.11 25.17
CA LEU A 398 -8.69 -16.22 25.39
C LEU A 398 -9.05 -16.36 26.87
N ALA A 399 -8.09 -16.18 27.78
CA ALA A 399 -8.36 -16.21 29.21
C ALA A 399 -9.27 -15.05 29.67
N ALA A 400 -9.13 -13.85 29.11
CA ALA A 400 -10.01 -12.72 29.40
C ALA A 400 -11.44 -12.98 28.90
N VAL A 401 -11.58 -13.42 27.64
CA VAL A 401 -12.87 -13.73 27.01
C VAL A 401 -13.59 -14.87 27.73
N HIS A 402 -12.90 -15.96 28.07
CA HIS A 402 -13.50 -17.08 28.82
C HIS A 402 -14.02 -16.67 30.20
N LYS A 403 -13.41 -15.67 30.85
CA LYS A 403 -13.86 -15.13 32.13
C LYS A 403 -14.95 -14.06 31.99
N GLY A 404 -15.37 -13.73 30.76
CA GLY A 404 -16.31 -12.64 30.49
C GLY A 404 -15.73 -11.26 30.82
N HIS A 405 -14.41 -11.14 30.92
CA HIS A 405 -13.73 -9.87 31.19
C HIS A 405 -13.38 -9.16 29.89
N LEU A 406 -13.43 -7.83 29.93
CA LEU A 406 -12.89 -7.01 28.85
C LEU A 406 -11.36 -7.13 28.81
N PRO A 407 -10.74 -7.23 27.62
CA PRO A 407 -9.30 -7.16 27.46
C PRO A 407 -8.71 -5.90 28.12
N SER A 408 -7.59 -6.04 28.84
CA SER A 408 -6.90 -4.91 29.48
C SER A 408 -6.29 -3.97 28.44
N SER A 409 -6.05 -2.72 28.83
CA SER A 409 -5.33 -1.74 27.99
C SER A 409 -3.92 -2.23 27.61
N GLU A 410 -3.23 -2.91 28.52
CA GLU A 410 -1.91 -3.51 28.27
C GLU A 410 -1.95 -4.59 27.18
N LEU A 411 -3.02 -5.39 27.15
CA LEU A 411 -3.21 -6.41 26.11
C LEU A 411 -3.52 -5.76 24.75
N VAL A 412 -4.31 -4.67 24.73
CA VAL A 412 -4.55 -3.87 23.51
C VAL A 412 -3.24 -3.32 22.95
N VAL A 413 -2.41 -2.71 23.79
CA VAL A 413 -1.08 -2.22 23.39
C VAL A 413 -0.18 -3.36 22.91
N SER A 414 -0.21 -4.52 23.58
CA SER A 414 0.58 -5.70 23.15
C SER A 414 0.17 -6.20 21.77
N MET A 415 -1.12 -6.19 21.44
CA MET A 415 -1.62 -6.54 20.09
C MET A 415 -1.13 -5.56 19.02
N GLN A 416 -1.14 -4.25 19.30
CA GLN A 416 -0.59 -3.24 18.38
C GLN A 416 0.92 -3.40 18.19
N ASN A 417 1.65 -3.64 19.28
CA ASN A 417 3.10 -3.86 19.23
C ASN A 417 3.44 -5.11 18.40
N TYR A 418 2.68 -6.19 18.55
CA TYR A 418 2.84 -7.39 17.72
C TYR A 418 2.62 -7.08 16.23
N LEU A 419 1.50 -6.44 15.86
CA LEU A 419 1.20 -6.10 14.48
C LEU A 419 2.27 -5.17 13.87
N THR A 420 2.74 -4.20 14.65
CA THR A 420 3.84 -3.31 14.26
C THR A 420 5.13 -4.10 14.05
N ALA A 421 5.50 -5.00 14.98
CA ALA A 421 6.70 -5.82 14.87
C ALA A 421 6.67 -6.75 13.65
N VAL A 422 5.51 -7.33 13.33
CA VAL A 422 5.33 -8.11 12.10
C VAL A 422 5.58 -7.26 10.88
N ARG A 423 4.92 -6.09 10.78
CA ARG A 423 5.04 -5.21 9.62
C ARG A 423 6.47 -4.73 9.41
N GLU A 424 7.16 -4.30 10.47
CA GLU A 424 8.56 -3.87 10.35
C GLU A 424 9.49 -5.03 9.93
N THR A 425 9.24 -6.23 10.46
CA THR A 425 9.98 -7.45 10.06
C THR A 425 9.78 -7.73 8.56
N CYS A 426 8.52 -7.71 8.10
CA CYS A 426 8.18 -7.92 6.68
C CYS A 426 8.76 -6.81 5.79
N ARG A 427 8.70 -5.55 6.22
CA ARG A 427 9.27 -4.41 5.49
C ARG A 427 10.77 -4.52 5.34
N ALA A 428 11.47 -4.91 6.39
CA ALA A 428 12.92 -5.11 6.34
C ALA A 428 13.32 -6.22 5.34
N SER A 429 12.47 -7.23 5.14
CA SER A 429 12.70 -8.30 4.17
C SER A 429 12.26 -7.96 2.75
N TRP A 430 11.17 -7.22 2.55
CA TRP A 430 10.50 -7.11 1.23
C TRP A 430 10.47 -5.73 0.60
N ALA A 431 10.59 -4.66 1.38
CA ALA A 431 10.26 -3.31 0.93
C ALA A 431 11.39 -2.29 1.17
N ARG A 432 12.64 -2.75 1.21
CA ARG A 432 13.83 -1.87 1.30
C ARG A 432 14.86 -2.23 0.24
N PHE A 433 15.30 -1.21 -0.49
CA PHE A 433 16.46 -1.33 -1.35
C PHE A 433 17.71 -1.65 -0.52
N SER A 434 18.70 -2.29 -1.14
CA SER A 434 20.02 -2.48 -0.53
C SER A 434 21.06 -1.64 -1.26
N PRO A 435 21.29 -0.37 -0.82
CA PRO A 435 22.27 0.51 -1.45
C PRO A 435 23.67 -0.12 -1.53
N PHE A 436 24.04 -0.91 -0.51
CA PHE A 436 25.31 -1.62 -0.50
C PHE A 436 25.44 -2.63 -1.63
N LYS A 437 24.45 -3.52 -1.82
CA LYS A 437 24.44 -4.49 -2.91
C LYS A 437 24.40 -3.80 -4.28
N MET A 438 23.60 -2.75 -4.41
CA MET A 438 23.50 -1.95 -5.63
C MET A 438 24.84 -1.29 -5.99
N ALA A 439 25.48 -0.62 -5.04
CA ALA A 439 26.78 0.02 -5.23
C ALA A 439 27.88 -1.01 -5.56
N ALA A 440 27.91 -2.15 -4.87
CA ALA A 440 28.83 -3.24 -5.17
C ALA A 440 28.63 -3.79 -6.59
N GLY A 441 27.38 -4.01 -6.99
CA GLY A 441 27.02 -4.42 -8.36
C GLY A 441 27.48 -3.40 -9.40
N LEU A 442 27.18 -2.12 -9.21
CA LEU A 442 27.60 -1.02 -10.10
C LEU A 442 29.13 -0.91 -10.21
N LEU A 443 29.84 -1.09 -9.09
CA LEU A 443 31.31 -1.07 -9.08
C LEU A 443 31.88 -2.22 -9.93
N ILE A 444 31.36 -3.43 -9.76
CA ILE A 444 31.79 -4.60 -10.55
C ILE A 444 31.50 -4.38 -12.04
N LEU A 445 30.32 -3.84 -12.37
CA LEU A 445 29.97 -3.53 -13.75
C LEU A 445 30.87 -2.45 -14.36
N GLY A 446 31.17 -1.39 -13.60
CA GLY A 446 32.10 -0.35 -14.01
C GLY A 446 33.50 -0.89 -14.29
N VAL A 447 34.02 -1.73 -13.39
CA VAL A 447 35.31 -2.42 -13.57
C VAL A 447 35.28 -3.34 -14.78
N ALA A 448 34.19 -4.08 -15.00
CA ALA A 448 34.03 -4.94 -16.17
C ALA A 448 34.06 -4.13 -17.49
N CYS A 449 33.40 -2.98 -17.54
CA CYS A 449 33.42 -2.07 -18.69
C CYS A 449 34.82 -1.53 -18.98
N VAL A 450 35.54 -1.07 -17.95
CA VAL A 450 36.93 -0.60 -18.10
C VAL A 450 37.83 -1.73 -18.60
N LEU A 451 37.67 -2.93 -18.06
CA LEU A 451 38.44 -4.09 -18.48
C LEU A 451 38.15 -4.48 -19.94
N CYS A 452 36.89 -4.45 -20.39
CA CYS A 452 36.53 -4.63 -21.80
C CYS A 452 37.19 -3.58 -22.70
N TYR A 453 37.18 -2.31 -22.28
CA TYR A 453 37.85 -1.24 -23.02
C TYR A 453 39.36 -1.48 -23.15
N VAL A 454 40.03 -1.80 -22.05
CA VAL A 454 41.47 -2.11 -22.03
C VAL A 454 41.80 -3.33 -22.90
N LEU A 455 41.00 -4.40 -22.84
CA LEU A 455 41.17 -5.58 -23.68
C LEU A 455 40.96 -5.27 -25.17
N SER A 456 40.06 -4.34 -25.50
CA SER A 456 39.84 -3.88 -26.88
C SER A 456 41.05 -3.11 -27.40
N GLU A 457 41.58 -2.15 -26.64
CA GLU A 457 42.76 -1.36 -27.00
C GLU A 457 44.02 -2.22 -27.12
N LEU A 458 44.18 -3.20 -26.22
CA LEU A 458 45.35 -4.10 -26.21
C LEU A 458 45.18 -5.31 -27.15
N SER A 459 44.07 -5.41 -27.89
CA SER A 459 43.74 -6.60 -28.70
C SER A 459 44.82 -6.97 -29.71
N GLN A 460 45.51 -5.99 -30.32
CA GLN A 460 46.62 -6.26 -31.24
C GLN A 460 47.86 -6.84 -30.55
N VAL A 461 48.20 -6.36 -29.35
CA VAL A 461 49.36 -6.81 -28.55
C VAL A 461 49.07 -8.17 -27.88
N VAL A 462 47.86 -8.34 -27.35
CA VAL A 462 47.40 -9.58 -26.68
C VAL A 462 47.33 -10.76 -27.65
N ILE A 463 46.97 -10.52 -28.92
CA ILE A 463 46.94 -11.55 -29.97
C ILE A 463 48.36 -11.93 -30.45
N GLN A 464 49.32 -11.01 -30.43
CA GLN A 464 50.69 -11.27 -30.88
C GLN A 464 51.57 -11.96 -29.83
N GLU A 465 51.50 -11.57 -28.55
CA GLU A 465 52.47 -12.00 -27.52
C GLU A 465 51.98 -13.08 -26.52
N GLY A 466 50.74 -13.57 -26.61
CA GLY A 466 50.28 -14.66 -25.74
C GLY A 466 50.08 -14.28 -24.26
N LEU A 467 49.89 -13.00 -23.98
CA LEU A 467 49.67 -12.40 -22.64
C LEU A 467 48.34 -12.78 -21.95
N LEU A 468 47.52 -13.63 -22.57
CA LEU A 468 46.25 -14.14 -22.03
C LEU A 468 46.37 -14.98 -20.74
N LYS A 469 47.59 -15.24 -20.24
CA LYS A 469 47.79 -16.02 -19.01
C LYS A 469 47.56 -15.24 -17.70
N LEU A 470 47.68 -13.91 -17.71
CA LEU A 470 47.53 -13.10 -16.49
C LEU A 470 46.07 -12.97 -15.99
N PRO A 471 45.05 -12.76 -16.86
CA PRO A 471 43.65 -12.69 -16.43
C PRO A 471 43.08 -14.04 -15.95
N ILE A 472 43.67 -15.15 -16.40
CA ILE A 472 43.24 -16.52 -16.07
C ILE A 472 43.65 -16.92 -14.64
N LEU A 473 44.74 -16.35 -14.11
CA LEU A 473 45.23 -16.65 -12.76
C LEU A 473 44.46 -15.87 -11.67
N SER A 474 43.95 -14.67 -11.96
CA SER A 474 43.11 -13.90 -11.03
C SER A 474 41.69 -14.46 -10.87
N GLY A 475 41.20 -15.22 -11.85
CA GLY A 475 39.87 -15.85 -11.79
C GLY A 475 39.80 -17.18 -11.03
N LEU A 476 40.93 -17.72 -10.59
CA LEU A 476 41.03 -18.97 -9.81
C LEU A 476 41.17 -18.73 -8.29
N VAL A 477 41.19 -17.46 -7.84
CA VAL A 477 41.42 -17.07 -6.43
C VAL A 477 40.25 -16.23 -5.88
N VAL A 478 39.07 -16.29 -6.49
CA VAL A 478 37.84 -15.67 -5.94
C VAL A 478 36.83 -16.74 -5.57
#